data_AF-A0A426Z0A8-F1
#
_entry.id   AF-A0A426Z0A8-F1
#
_cell.length_a   1.000
_cell.length_b   1.000
_cell.length_c   1.000
_cell.angle_alpha   90.00
_cell.angle_beta   90.00
_cell.angle_gamma   90.00
#
_symmetry.space_group_name_H-M   'P 1'
#
loop_
_entity.id
_entity.type
_entity.pdbx_description
1 polymer ?
#
loop_
_entity_poly.entity_id
_entity_poly.type
_entity_poly.pdbx_seq_one_letter_code
_entity_poly.pdbx_strand_id
1 'polypeptide(L)'
;MVLSLLLLFLLFFPSLAAPSRIPAIIVFGDSTVDAGNNNYVRTIARANFPPYGRDFPGGRATGRFCNGRLATDFLSESLGLPPTVPAYLDPAYSIKDFATGVCFASAATGLDTATSDVLVSSSFMAFLGPPRPTV
;
A
#
# COMPACT_ATOMS: atom_id res chain seq x y z
N MET A 1 23.92 28.29 27.42
CA MET A 1 24.64 27.02 27.15
C MET A 1 23.77 25.79 27.35
N VAL A 2 23.19 25.56 28.54
CA VAL A 2 22.41 24.34 28.85
C VAL A 2 21.20 24.12 27.92
N LEU A 3 20.42 25.17 27.64
CA LEU A 3 19.29 25.08 26.71
C LEU A 3 19.71 24.77 25.26
N SER A 4 20.85 25.34 24.83
CA SER A 4 21.42 25.09 23.50
C SER A 4 21.96 23.66 23.37
N LEU A 5 22.58 23.14 24.44
CA LEU A 5 23.02 21.74 24.53
C LEU A 5 21.82 20.77 24.53
N LEU A 6 20.73 21.11 25.22
CA LEU A 6 19.50 20.30 25.21
C LEU A 6 18.85 20.27 23.83
N LEU A 7 18.80 21.42 23.14
CA LEU A 7 18.29 21.51 21.78
C LEU A 7 19.14 20.69 20.80
N LEU A 8 20.48 20.79 20.91
CA LEU A 8 21.42 20.02 20.10
C LEU A 8 21.31 18.52 20.39
N PHE A 9 21.11 18.12 21.64
CA PHE A 9 20.90 16.73 22.04
C PHE A 9 19.62 16.16 21.44
N LEU A 10 18.51 16.91 21.43
CA LEU A 10 17.25 16.48 20.80
C LEU A 10 17.33 16.41 19.26
N LEU A 11 18.22 17.19 18.64
CA LEU A 11 18.48 17.13 17.19
C LEU A 11 19.39 15.95 16.80
N PHE A 12 20.29 15.52 17.69
CA PHE A 12 21.21 14.40 17.45
C PHE A 12 20.69 13.05 17.92
N PHE A 13 19.77 13.03 18.89
CA PHE A 13 19.13 11.83 19.39
C PHE A 13 17.62 11.94 19.16
N PRO A 14 17.13 11.58 17.95
CA PRO A 14 15.70 11.40 17.78
C PRO A 14 15.21 10.38 18.81
N SER A 15 14.04 10.63 19.39
CA SER A 15 13.38 9.69 20.29
C SER A 15 13.41 8.30 19.65
N LEU A 16 14.06 7.32 20.32
CA LEU A 16 13.87 5.92 19.98
C LEU A 16 12.41 5.61 20.32
N ALA A 17 11.54 5.72 19.31
CA ALA A 17 10.23 5.10 19.39
C ALA A 17 10.47 3.63 19.76
N ALA A 18 9.86 3.18 20.85
CA ALA A 18 9.94 1.77 21.23
C ALA A 18 9.57 0.91 20.01
N PRO A 19 10.32 -0.17 19.71
CA PRO A 19 9.97 -1.04 18.60
C PRO A 19 8.51 -1.43 18.75
N SER A 20 7.75 -1.20 17.69
CA SER A 20 6.33 -1.47 17.74
C SER A 20 6.09 -2.93 18.08
N ARG A 21 5.11 -3.18 18.94
CA ARG A 21 4.70 -4.57 19.26
C ARG A 21 4.06 -5.27 18.05
N ILE A 22 3.81 -4.53 16.97
CA ILE A 22 3.17 -5.04 15.77
C ILE A 22 4.28 -5.26 14.72
N PRO A 23 4.57 -6.51 14.35
CA PRO A 23 5.71 -6.83 13.50
C PRO A 23 5.47 -6.49 12.02
N ALA A 24 4.20 -6.46 11.58
CA ALA A 24 3.86 -6.18 10.19
C ALA A 24 2.39 -5.74 10.03
N ILE A 25 2.10 -5.13 8.89
CA ILE A 25 0.74 -4.84 8.40
C ILE A 25 0.48 -5.58 7.07
N ILE A 26 -0.63 -6.31 6.98
CA ILE A 26 -1.03 -6.99 5.76
C ILE A 26 -2.36 -6.39 5.29
N VAL A 27 -2.36 -5.80 4.11
CA VAL A 27 -3.49 -5.02 3.59
C VAL A 27 -4.19 -5.79 2.47
N PHE A 28 -5.50 -5.94 2.60
CA PHE A 28 -6.39 -6.47 1.58
C PHE A 28 -7.52 -5.45 1.33
N GLY A 29 -8.03 -5.41 0.10
CA GLY A 29 -9.14 -4.53 -0.24
C GLY A 29 -9.15 -4.15 -1.71
N ASP A 30 -9.76 -2.99 -1.98
CA ASP A 30 -10.02 -2.45 -3.30
C ASP A 30 -9.15 -1.22 -3.61
N SER A 31 -9.65 -0.31 -4.46
CA SER A 31 -8.96 0.92 -4.85
C SER A 31 -8.62 1.84 -3.67
N THR A 32 -9.41 1.80 -2.59
CA THR A 32 -9.23 2.66 -1.41
C THR A 32 -7.92 2.39 -0.69
N VAL A 33 -7.36 1.19 -0.86
CA VAL A 33 -6.13 0.74 -0.19
C VAL A 33 -5.11 0.13 -1.16
N ASP A 34 -5.37 0.16 -2.48
CA ASP A 34 -4.45 -0.32 -3.52
C ASP A 34 -3.18 0.54 -3.58
N ALA A 35 -2.05 -0.07 -3.19
CA ALA A 35 -0.74 0.57 -3.19
C ALA A 35 -0.10 0.70 -4.58
N GLY A 36 -0.75 0.20 -5.63
CA GLY A 36 -0.28 0.20 -7.01
C GLY A 36 -0.21 -1.19 -7.66
N ASN A 37 -0.83 -2.22 -7.06
CA ASN A 37 -0.87 -3.57 -7.62
C ASN A 37 -1.50 -3.58 -9.01
N ASN A 38 -2.50 -2.74 -9.24
CA ASN A 38 -3.20 -2.66 -10.53
C ASN A 38 -2.33 -2.22 -11.72
N ASN A 39 -1.13 -1.68 -11.47
CA ASN A 39 -0.18 -1.40 -12.55
C ASN A 39 0.37 -2.67 -13.20
N TYR A 40 0.35 -3.78 -12.47
CA TYR A 40 1.00 -5.04 -12.84
C TYR A 40 0.00 -6.14 -13.23
N VAL A 41 -1.31 -5.83 -13.28
CA VAL A 41 -2.36 -6.73 -13.78
C VAL A 41 -3.09 -6.15 -14.99
N ARG A 42 -3.74 -7.02 -15.77
CA ARG A 42 -4.52 -6.62 -16.94
C ARG A 42 -5.90 -6.09 -16.51
N THR A 43 -5.97 -4.80 -16.22
CA THR A 43 -7.20 -4.07 -15.92
C THR A 43 -7.14 -2.63 -16.45
N ILE A 44 -8.31 -2.03 -16.66
CA ILE A 44 -8.48 -0.60 -16.94
C ILE A 44 -8.50 0.24 -15.65
N ALA A 45 -8.75 -0.37 -14.50
CA ALA A 45 -8.77 0.31 -13.21
C ALA A 45 -7.34 0.57 -12.74
N ARG A 46 -6.69 1.62 -13.26
CA ARG A 46 -5.33 2.03 -12.89
C ARG A 46 -5.31 3.48 -12.43
N ALA A 47 -4.33 3.81 -11.59
CA ALA A 47 -4.08 5.18 -11.12
C ALA A 47 -2.60 5.57 -11.34
N ASN A 48 -2.01 5.13 -12.45
CA ASN A 48 -0.63 5.44 -12.86
C ASN A 48 -0.54 6.65 -13.82
N PHE A 49 -1.47 7.60 -13.69
CA PHE A 49 -1.52 8.81 -14.50
C PHE A 49 -1.95 10.03 -13.65
N PRO A 50 -1.67 11.27 -14.09
CA PRO A 50 -2.13 12.47 -13.37
C PRO A 50 -3.66 12.54 -13.24
N PRO A 51 -4.22 13.03 -12.11
CA PRO A 51 -3.53 13.78 -11.04
C PRO A 51 -2.97 12.91 -9.91
N TYR A 52 -3.06 11.58 -9.99
CA TYR A 52 -2.63 10.68 -8.92
C TYR A 52 -1.14 10.80 -8.61
N GLY A 53 -0.79 10.61 -7.35
CA GLY A 53 0.59 10.68 -6.87
C GLY A 53 1.24 12.08 -6.87
N ARG A 54 0.50 13.15 -7.18
CA ARG A 54 1.02 14.54 -7.16
C ARG A 54 1.68 14.93 -5.83
N ASP A 55 1.10 14.50 -4.72
CA ASP A 55 1.51 14.82 -3.35
C ASP A 55 2.30 13.65 -2.72
N PHE A 56 2.55 12.56 -3.47
CA PHE A 56 3.35 11.42 -3.02
C PHE A 56 4.86 11.73 -3.17
N PRO A 57 5.75 11.12 -2.36
CA PRO A 57 7.19 11.32 -2.53
C PRO A 57 7.66 11.10 -3.98
N GLY A 58 8.27 12.13 -4.56
CA GLY A 58 8.71 12.15 -5.96
C GLY A 58 7.66 12.62 -6.98
N GLY A 59 6.46 13.00 -6.55
CA GLY A 59 5.44 13.67 -7.37
C GLY A 59 4.98 12.88 -8.59
N ARG A 60 5.03 11.54 -8.52
CA ARG A 60 4.73 10.63 -9.64
C ARG A 60 3.54 9.73 -9.32
N ALA A 61 2.74 9.42 -10.32
CA ALA A 61 1.64 8.49 -10.17
C ALA A 61 2.16 7.06 -9.95
N THR A 62 1.90 6.50 -8.76
CA THR A 62 2.38 5.16 -8.37
C THR A 62 1.35 4.05 -8.56
N GLY A 63 0.13 4.37 -9.03
CA GLY A 63 -0.99 3.42 -9.04
C GLY A 63 -1.87 3.48 -7.79
N ARG A 64 -1.57 4.37 -6.83
CA ARG A 64 -2.44 4.67 -5.68
C ARG A 64 -3.59 5.57 -6.15
N PHE A 65 -4.83 5.22 -5.81
CA PHE A 65 -6.04 5.99 -6.18
C PHE A 65 -6.22 7.25 -5.33
N CYS A 66 -5.13 7.97 -5.06
CA CYS A 66 -5.11 9.26 -4.39
C CYS A 66 -3.89 10.08 -4.83
N ASN A 67 -3.81 11.33 -4.39
CA ASN A 67 -2.66 12.18 -4.73
C ASN A 67 -1.41 11.82 -3.92
N GLY A 68 -1.54 11.14 -2.79
CA GLY A 68 -0.45 10.96 -1.84
C GLY A 68 -0.46 9.58 -1.20
N ARG A 69 -0.21 9.57 0.12
CA ARG A 69 -0.21 8.35 0.93
C ARG A 69 -1.64 7.87 1.18
N LEU A 70 -1.80 6.55 1.27
CA LEU A 70 -3.07 5.90 1.61
C LEU A 70 -3.28 5.92 3.13
N ALA A 71 -4.52 5.71 3.57
CA ALA A 71 -4.84 5.54 4.99
C ALA A 71 -3.98 4.44 5.66
N THR A 72 -3.68 3.37 4.91
CA THR A 72 -2.83 2.25 5.34
C THR A 72 -1.38 2.64 5.55
N ASP A 73 -0.87 3.61 4.80
CA ASP A 73 0.48 4.14 4.99
C ASP A 73 0.59 4.93 6.31
N PHE A 74 -0.42 5.75 6.61
CA PHE A 74 -0.49 6.50 7.88
C PHE A 74 -0.64 5.55 9.06
N LEU A 75 -1.44 4.49 8.92
CA LEU A 75 -1.55 3.45 9.92
C LEU A 75 -0.20 2.76 10.13
N SER A 76 0.48 2.33 9.05
CA SER A 76 1.82 1.72 9.12
C SER A 76 2.80 2.59 9.91
N GLU A 77 2.88 3.89 9.57
CA GLU A 77 3.76 4.82 10.29
C GLU A 77 3.38 5.00 11.76
N SER A 78 2.08 5.11 12.07
CA SER A 78 1.60 5.21 13.46
C SER A 78 1.93 3.97 14.29
N LEU A 79 2.08 2.82 13.62
CA LEU A 79 2.50 1.56 14.19
C LEU A 79 4.02 1.39 14.20
N GLY A 80 4.82 2.43 13.95
CA GLY A 80 6.29 2.35 13.92
C GLY A 80 6.86 1.46 12.81
N LEU A 81 6.04 1.11 11.82
CA LEU A 81 6.45 0.37 10.62
C LEU A 81 6.88 1.37 9.52
N PRO A 82 7.43 0.91 8.38
CA PRO A 82 7.79 1.81 7.28
C PRO A 82 6.65 2.74 6.87
N PRO A 83 6.94 3.98 6.43
CA PRO A 83 5.94 5.01 6.18
C PRO A 83 5.06 4.73 4.96
N THR A 84 5.37 3.71 4.16
CA THR A 84 4.58 3.29 3.00
C THR A 84 4.49 1.77 2.98
N VAL A 85 3.30 1.25 2.71
CA VAL A 85 3.10 -0.20 2.53
C VAL A 85 3.34 -0.55 1.05
N PRO A 86 4.24 -1.49 0.72
CA PRO A 86 4.56 -1.84 -0.66
C PRO A 86 3.45 -2.66 -1.33
N ALA A 87 3.26 -2.45 -2.63
CA ALA A 87 2.40 -3.29 -3.46
C ALA A 87 3.07 -4.65 -3.69
N TYR A 88 2.34 -5.74 -3.48
CA TYR A 88 2.85 -7.10 -3.63
C TYR A 88 3.36 -7.39 -5.06
N LEU A 89 2.67 -6.89 -6.08
CA LEU A 89 2.99 -7.16 -7.49
C LEU A 89 4.06 -6.24 -8.08
N ASP A 90 4.56 -5.27 -7.31
CA ASP A 90 5.58 -4.35 -7.79
C ASP A 90 6.97 -5.01 -7.74
N PRO A 91 7.66 -5.17 -8.89
CA PRO A 91 8.95 -5.86 -8.97
C PRO A 91 10.11 -5.08 -8.32
N ALA A 92 9.89 -3.83 -7.91
CA ALA A 92 10.87 -3.07 -7.14
C ALA A 92 11.03 -3.62 -5.70
N TYR A 93 10.07 -4.39 -5.21
CA TYR A 93 10.09 -4.97 -3.87
C TYR A 93 10.36 -6.48 -3.88
N SER A 94 10.98 -6.95 -2.81
CA SER A 94 11.32 -8.34 -2.56
C SER A 94 10.64 -8.87 -1.30
N ILE A 95 10.76 -10.18 -1.06
CA ILE A 95 10.24 -10.83 0.15
C ILE A 95 10.76 -10.20 1.44
N LYS A 96 11.96 -9.60 1.42
CA LYS A 96 12.54 -8.91 2.58
C LYS A 96 11.79 -7.62 2.89
N ASP A 97 11.37 -6.89 1.86
CA ASP A 97 10.61 -5.65 2.02
C ASP A 97 9.21 -5.94 2.57
N PHE A 98 8.63 -7.09 2.19
CA PHE A 98 7.33 -7.54 2.68
C PHE A 98 7.32 -8.01 4.14
N ALA A 99 8.48 -8.18 4.77
CA ALA A 99 8.58 -8.69 6.13
C ALA A 99 7.92 -7.80 7.18
N THR A 100 7.79 -6.49 6.90
CA THR A 100 7.21 -5.49 7.81
C THR A 100 5.90 -4.90 7.27
N GLY A 101 5.54 -5.19 6.02
CA GLY A 101 4.25 -4.80 5.49
C GLY A 101 4.10 -5.14 4.02
N VAL A 102 2.88 -5.51 3.61
CA VAL A 102 2.56 -5.82 2.21
C VAL A 102 1.09 -5.54 1.91
N CYS A 103 0.83 -5.00 0.72
CA CYS A 103 -0.51 -4.74 0.22
C CYS A 103 -0.86 -5.66 -0.95
N PHE A 104 -1.93 -6.43 -0.77
CA PHE A 104 -2.56 -7.30 -1.77
C PHE A 104 -3.84 -6.70 -2.35
N ALA A 105 -4.20 -5.48 -1.96
CA ALA A 105 -5.41 -4.83 -2.47
C ALA A 105 -5.30 -4.56 -3.97
N SER A 106 -6.44 -4.60 -4.66
CA SER A 106 -6.52 -4.41 -6.11
C SER A 106 -7.78 -3.65 -6.44
N ALA A 107 -7.65 -2.54 -7.17
CA ALA A 107 -8.82 -1.77 -7.57
C ALA A 107 -9.77 -2.56 -8.46
N ALA A 108 -11.07 -2.26 -8.30
CA ALA A 108 -12.17 -2.96 -8.95
C ALA A 108 -12.32 -4.44 -8.59
N THR A 109 -11.72 -4.88 -7.48
CA THR A 109 -12.17 -6.07 -6.78
C THR A 109 -13.50 -5.80 -6.08
N GLY A 110 -14.29 -6.86 -5.90
CA GLY A 110 -15.57 -6.81 -5.22
C GLY A 110 -15.79 -8.07 -4.40
N LEU A 111 -16.67 -8.00 -3.42
CA LEU A 111 -17.01 -9.16 -2.59
C LEU A 111 -17.82 -10.19 -3.40
N ASP A 112 -18.72 -9.70 -4.26
CA ASP A 112 -19.51 -10.53 -5.16
C ASP A 112 -18.77 -10.71 -6.50
N THR A 113 -18.70 -11.94 -6.99
CA THR A 113 -18.06 -12.28 -8.27
C THR A 113 -18.65 -11.47 -9.41
N ALA A 114 -19.97 -11.24 -9.40
CA ALA A 114 -20.63 -10.44 -10.43
C ALA A 114 -20.11 -8.99 -10.48
N THR A 115 -19.72 -8.43 -9.33
CA THR A 115 -19.17 -7.07 -9.26
C THR A 115 -17.69 -7.01 -9.64
N SER A 116 -16.89 -8.03 -9.29
CA SER A 116 -15.47 -8.09 -9.65
C SER A 116 -15.25 -8.33 -11.15
N ASP A 117 -16.16 -9.03 -11.82
CA ASP A 117 -15.99 -9.39 -13.23
C ASP A 117 -16.19 -8.22 -14.20
N VAL A 118 -16.80 -7.12 -13.77
CA VAL A 118 -17.10 -5.96 -14.64
C VAL A 118 -15.83 -5.29 -15.17
N LEU A 119 -14.77 -5.25 -14.37
CA LEU A 119 -13.57 -4.44 -14.62
C LEU A 119 -12.27 -5.25 -14.62
N VAL A 120 -12.38 -6.55 -14.42
CA VAL A 120 -11.28 -7.50 -14.46
C VAL A 120 -11.26 -8.17 -15.84
N SER A 121 -10.12 -8.11 -16.54
CA SER A 121 -9.94 -8.86 -17.78
C SER A 121 -10.03 -10.36 -17.46
N SER A 122 -10.76 -11.12 -18.29
CA SER A 122 -11.12 -12.54 -18.12
C SER A 122 -9.94 -13.48 -17.78
N SER A 123 -8.70 -13.06 -17.98
CA SER A 123 -7.49 -13.81 -17.64
C SER A 123 -7.10 -13.80 -16.14
N PHE A 124 -7.56 -12.85 -15.32
CA PHE A 124 -7.23 -12.81 -13.88
C PHE A 124 -8.09 -13.78 -13.05
N MET A 125 -9.33 -14.05 -13.47
CA MET A 125 -10.18 -15.07 -12.86
C MET A 125 -9.58 -16.48 -12.94
N ALA A 126 -8.71 -16.74 -13.93
CA ALA A 126 -7.98 -18.00 -14.02
C ALA A 126 -6.97 -18.21 -12.87
N PHE A 127 -6.53 -17.15 -12.19
CA PHE A 127 -5.60 -17.24 -11.06
C PHE A 127 -6.30 -17.59 -9.75
N LEU A 128 -7.57 -17.20 -9.57
CA LEU A 128 -8.33 -17.45 -8.33
C LEU A 128 -9.14 -18.74 -8.36
N GLY A 129 -9.25 -19.41 -9.52
CA GLY A 129 -10.10 -20.58 -9.70
C GLY A 129 -11.60 -20.24 -9.66
N PRO A 130 -12.47 -21.17 -10.08
CA PRO A 130 -13.91 -20.92 -10.08
C PRO A 130 -14.41 -20.66 -8.65
N PRO A 131 -15.37 -19.74 -8.46
CA PRO A 131 -15.99 -19.52 -7.16
C PRO A 131 -16.59 -20.83 -6.66
N ARG A 132 -16.28 -21.21 -5.41
CA ARG A 132 -16.90 -22.38 -4.79
C ARG A 132 -18.40 -22.10 -4.63
N PRO A 133 -19.26 -23.07 -4.95
CA PRO A 133 -20.70 -22.90 -4.75
C PRO A 133 -20.95 -22.60 -3.27
N THR A 134 -21.61 -21.48 -3.00
CA THR A 134 -22.16 -21.17 -1.69
C THR A 134 -23.25 -22.19 -1.39
N VAL A 135 -23.18 -22.81 -0.21
CA VAL A 135 -24.25 -23.65 0.36
C VAL A 135 -25.55 -22.88 0.48
#